data_AF-A0A1H3XJY4-F1
#
_entry.id   AF-A0A1H3XJY4-F1
#
_cell.length_a   1.000
_cell.length_b   1.000
_cell.length_c   1.000
_cell.angle_alpha   90.00
_cell.angle_beta   90.00
_cell.angle_gamma   90.00
#
_symmetry.space_group_name_H-M   'P 1'
#
loop_
_entity.id
_entity.type
_entity.pdbx_description
1 polymer ?
#
loop_
_entity_poly.entity_id
_entity_poly.type
_entity_poly.pdbx_seq_one_letter_code
_entity_poly.pdbx_strand_id
1 'polypeptide(L)'
;MDYGKFLYEKSKATKEQKKKQKVIQVKEIKFRPGTDDGDYQVKLRNLIRFLEDGDKAKITLRFRGREMAHQQIGIEVLNRVRDDLSELAVVESFPSRIEGRQMIMVLAPKKKQ
;
A
#
# COMPACT_ATOMS: atom_id res chain seq x y z
N MET A 1 45.40 20.44 -1.41
CA MET A 1 44.11 19.73 -1.29
C MET A 1 43.02 20.78 -1.32
N ASP A 2 42.43 21.03 -2.49
CA ASP A 2 41.39 22.04 -2.64
C ASP A 2 40.09 21.57 -1.99
N TYR A 3 39.82 22.10 -0.80
CA TYR A 3 38.63 21.81 0.00
C TYR A 3 37.33 22.04 -0.81
N GLY A 4 37.33 23.02 -1.71
CA GLY A 4 36.20 23.30 -2.61
C GLY A 4 35.94 22.18 -3.63
N LYS A 5 36.99 21.53 -4.16
CA LYS A 5 36.85 20.42 -5.11
C LYS A 5 36.30 19.17 -4.41
N PHE A 6 36.76 18.90 -3.18
CA PHE A 6 36.24 17.81 -2.35
C PHE A 6 34.76 17.98 -1.99
N LEU A 7 34.33 19.20 -1.62
CA LEU A 7 32.92 19.49 -1.34
C LEU A 7 32.02 19.29 -2.58
N TYR A 8 32.52 19.67 -3.76
CA TYR A 8 31.82 19.46 -5.02
C TYR A 8 31.65 17.96 -5.34
N GLU A 9 32.71 17.17 -5.23
CA GLU A 9 32.66 15.72 -5.45
C GLU A 9 31.74 15.01 -4.44
N LYS A 10 31.81 15.39 -3.15
CA LYS A 10 30.92 14.84 -2.11
C LYS A 10 29.45 15.18 -2.38
N SER A 11 29.15 16.41 -2.81
CA SER A 11 27.80 16.83 -3.18
C SER A 11 27.29 16.08 -4.41
N LYS A 12 28.13 15.90 -5.43
CA LYS A 12 27.80 15.13 -6.64
C LYS A 12 27.52 13.66 -6.30
N ALA A 13 28.39 13.03 -5.53
CA ALA A 13 28.20 11.65 -5.07
C ALA A 13 26.92 11.48 -4.25
N THR A 14 26.61 12.43 -3.36
CA THR A 14 25.37 12.40 -2.55
C THR A 14 24.12 12.56 -3.42
N LYS A 15 24.15 13.42 -4.45
CA LYS A 15 23.05 13.58 -5.41
C LYS A 15 22.85 12.32 -6.26
N GLU A 16 23.93 11.69 -6.70
CA GLU A 16 23.86 10.43 -7.44
C GLU A 16 23.32 9.29 -6.58
N GLN A 17 23.73 9.19 -5.31
CA GLN A 17 23.17 8.23 -4.35
C GLN A 17 21.67 8.46 -4.13
N LYS A 18 21.24 9.71 -3.92
CA LYS A 18 19.81 10.05 -3.78
C LYS A 18 18.99 9.70 -5.02
N LYS A 19 19.54 9.88 -6.23
CA LYS A 19 18.85 9.49 -7.48
C LYS A 19 18.71 7.98 -7.65
N LYS A 20 19.67 7.20 -7.15
CA LYS A 20 19.64 5.73 -7.21
C LYS A 20 18.74 5.10 -6.14
N GLN A 21 18.35 5.86 -5.12
CA GLN A 21 17.44 5.38 -4.09
C GLN A 21 16.03 5.20 -4.67
N LYS A 22 15.53 3.96 -4.67
CA LYS A 22 14.16 3.65 -5.06
C LYS A 22 13.20 4.29 -4.04
N VAL A 23 12.38 5.24 -4.49
CA VAL A 23 11.36 5.88 -3.66
C VAL A 23 10.14 4.97 -3.60
N ILE A 24 9.90 4.40 -2.43
CA ILE A 24 8.71 3.58 -2.16
C ILE A 24 7.52 4.53 -2.05
N GLN A 25 6.55 4.41 -2.94
CA GLN A 25 5.32 5.19 -2.88
C GLN A 25 4.21 4.42 -2.17
N VAL A 26 3.24 5.15 -1.63
CA VAL A 26 2.01 4.57 -1.07
C VAL A 26 0.91 4.73 -2.11
N LYS A 27 0.49 3.63 -2.74
CA LYS A 27 -0.60 3.60 -3.71
C LYS A 27 -1.91 3.29 -2.98
N GLU A 28 -2.90 4.15 -3.14
CA GLU A 28 -4.22 3.97 -2.50
C GLU A 28 -5.21 3.31 -3.47
N ILE A 29 -5.90 2.26 -3.02
CA ILE A 29 -7.03 1.63 -3.72
C ILE A 29 -8.26 1.69 -2.83
N LYS A 30 -9.38 2.11 -3.42
CA LYS A 30 -10.65 2.29 -2.70
C LYS A 30 -11.61 1.14 -2.99
N PHE A 31 -12.16 0.56 -1.93
CA PHE A 31 -13.18 -0.49 -2.00
C PHE A 31 -14.53 0.02 -1.47
N ARG A 32 -15.60 -0.66 -1.89
CA ARG A 32 -16.95 -0.46 -1.36
C ARG A 32 -17.50 -1.78 -0.83
N PRO A 33 -18.36 -1.77 0.21
CA PRO A 33 -18.93 -2.99 0.81
C PRO A 33 -19.98 -3.71 -0.06
N GLY A 34 -20.10 -3.35 -1.34
CA GLY A 34 -20.91 -4.04 -2.35
C GLY A 34 -20.14 -4.17 -3.68
N THR A 35 -18.82 -4.32 -3.61
CA THR A 35 -17.98 -4.58 -4.78
C THR A 35 -18.34 -5.96 -5.35
N ASP A 36 -18.62 -6.00 -6.65
CA ASP A 36 -18.83 -7.24 -7.42
C ASP A 36 -17.52 -8.02 -7.58
N ASP A 37 -17.56 -9.35 -7.74
CA ASP A 37 -16.37 -10.19 -7.89
C ASP A 37 -15.50 -9.76 -9.09
N GLY A 38 -16.11 -9.22 -10.16
CA GLY A 38 -15.35 -8.68 -11.29
C GLY A 38 -14.52 -7.44 -10.92
N ASP A 39 -15.10 -6.48 -10.19
CA ASP A 39 -14.39 -5.28 -9.71
C ASP A 39 -13.33 -5.63 -8.65
N TYR A 40 -13.60 -6.66 -7.84
CA TYR A 40 -12.64 -7.20 -6.88
C TYR A 40 -11.37 -7.72 -7.57
N GLN A 41 -11.51 -8.58 -8.57
CA GLN A 41 -10.37 -9.17 -9.29
C GLN A 41 -9.52 -8.11 -9.99
N VAL A 42 -10.14 -7.10 -10.60
CA VAL A 42 -9.40 -5.98 -11.23
C VAL A 42 -8.56 -5.23 -10.19
N LYS A 43 -9.13 -4.91 -9.03
CA LYS A 43 -8.40 -4.23 -7.96
C LYS A 43 -7.30 -5.10 -7.35
N LEU A 44 -7.53 -6.39 -7.23
CA LEU A 44 -6.55 -7.36 -6.74
C LEU A 44 -5.34 -7.44 -7.68
N ARG A 45 -5.56 -7.48 -8.99
CA ARG A 45 -4.47 -7.42 -9.98
C ARG A 45 -3.66 -6.13 -9.89
N ASN A 46 -4.32 -5.00 -9.66
CA ASN A 46 -3.62 -3.72 -9.45
C ASN A 46 -2.82 -3.71 -8.13
N LEU A 47 -3.36 -4.29 -7.06
CA LEU A 47 -2.66 -4.48 -5.78
C LEU A 47 -1.37 -5.29 -5.96
N ILE A 48 -1.46 -6.44 -6.62
CA ILE A 48 -0.32 -7.30 -6.94
C ILE A 48 0.75 -6.49 -7.69
N ARG A 49 0.34 -5.77 -8.73
CA ARG A 49 1.27 -4.94 -9.53
C ARG A 49 2.00 -3.89 -8.69
N PHE A 50 1.32 -3.23 -7.75
CA PHE A 50 1.95 -2.26 -6.86
C PHE A 50 2.95 -2.92 -5.89
N LEU A 51 2.59 -4.07 -5.34
CA LEU A 51 3.46 -4.84 -4.45
C LEU A 51 4.69 -5.38 -5.19
N GLU A 52 4.53 -5.85 -6.42
CA GLU A 52 5.64 -6.28 -7.27
C GLU A 52 6.58 -5.13 -7.64
N ASP A 53 6.04 -3.92 -7.87
CA ASP A 53 6.84 -2.72 -8.07
C ASP A 53 7.57 -2.29 -6.79
N GLY A 54 7.26 -2.88 -5.63
CA GLY A 54 7.87 -2.55 -4.35
C GLY A 54 7.26 -1.33 -3.67
N ASP A 55 6.09 -0.89 -4.15
CA ASP A 55 5.28 0.14 -3.51
C ASP A 55 4.44 -0.43 -2.37
N LYS A 56 4.12 0.41 -1.40
CA LYS A 56 3.15 0.08 -0.36
C LYS A 56 1.74 0.27 -0.90
N ALA A 57 0.84 -0.64 -0.55
CA ALA A 57 -0.55 -0.54 -0.94
C ALA A 57 -1.43 -0.18 0.26
N LYS A 58 -2.17 0.92 0.13
CA LYS A 58 -3.17 1.36 1.10
C LYS A 58 -4.55 1.03 0.58
N ILE A 59 -5.23 0.12 1.25
CA ILE A 59 -6.61 -0.27 0.94
C ILE A 59 -7.54 0.55 1.82
N THR A 60 -8.41 1.33 1.20
CA THR A 60 -9.39 2.16 1.90
C THR A 60 -10.79 1.69 1.55
N LEU A 61 -11.47 1.06 2.50
CA LEU A 61 -12.88 0.70 2.37
C LEU A 61 -13.73 1.86 2.88
N ARG A 62 -14.64 2.39 2.05
CA ARG A 62 -15.53 3.49 2.43
C ARG A 62 -16.95 2.98 2.67
N PHE A 63 -17.50 3.30 3.83
CA PHE A 63 -18.88 3.00 4.18
C PHE A 63 -19.80 4.19 3.92
N ARG A 64 -21.01 3.95 3.43
CA ARG A 64 -22.08 4.94 3.27
C ARG A 64 -23.13 4.74 4.35
N GLY A 65 -23.13 5.59 5.38
CA GLY A 65 -24.20 5.77 6.38
C GLY A 65 -24.81 4.47 6.94
N ARG A 66 -25.84 3.95 6.26
CA ARG A 66 -26.54 2.69 6.58
C ARG A 66 -25.63 1.46 6.54
N GLU A 67 -24.53 1.51 5.81
CA GLU A 67 -23.56 0.40 5.68
C GLU A 67 -22.63 0.28 6.90
N MET A 68 -22.67 1.22 7.86
CA MET A 68 -21.89 1.09 9.10
C MET A 68 -22.30 -0.10 9.97
N ALA A 69 -23.49 -0.67 9.76
CA ALA A 69 -23.91 -1.91 10.41
C ALA A 69 -23.18 -3.13 9.83
N HIS A 70 -22.76 -3.06 8.57
CA HIS A 70 -22.09 -4.15 7.85
C HIS A 70 -20.57 -4.07 7.97
N GLN A 71 -20.06 -3.82 9.18
CA GLN A 71 -18.63 -3.82 9.46
C GLN A 71 -17.99 -5.18 9.19
N GLN A 72 -18.74 -6.25 9.47
CA GLN A 72 -18.31 -7.63 9.24
C GLN A 72 -18.01 -7.90 7.77
N ILE A 73 -18.84 -7.40 6.85
CA ILE A 73 -18.60 -7.54 5.40
C ILE A 73 -17.30 -6.84 5.01
N GLY A 74 -17.04 -5.66 5.57
CA GLY A 74 -15.79 -4.95 5.31
C GLY A 74 -14.56 -5.70 5.80
N ILE A 75 -14.63 -6.27 7.00
CA ILE A 75 -13.55 -7.08 7.57
C ILE A 75 -13.32 -8.35 6.75
N GLU A 76 -14.39 -9.00 6.30
CA GLU A 76 -14.31 -10.20 5.47
C GLU A 76 -13.60 -9.92 4.14
N VAL A 77 -13.95 -8.83 3.46
CA VAL A 77 -13.26 -8.40 2.23
C VAL A 77 -11.78 -8.14 2.49
N LEU A 78 -11.43 -7.48 3.60
CA LEU A 78 -10.04 -7.21 3.95
C LEU A 78 -9.27 -8.48 4.29
N ASN A 79 -9.90 -9.43 4.98
CA ASN A 79 -9.31 -10.75 5.25
C ASN A 79 -9.11 -11.53 3.95
N ARG A 80 -10.07 -11.52 3.03
CA ARG A 80 -9.91 -12.14 1.70
C ARG A 80 -8.71 -11.56 0.96
N VAL A 81 -8.62 -10.22 0.86
CA VAL A 81 -7.46 -9.54 0.25
C VAL A 81 -6.14 -9.88 0.95
N ARG A 82 -6.16 -10.00 2.28
CA ARG A 82 -4.98 -10.38 3.07
C ARG A 82 -4.51 -11.79 2.72
N ASP A 83 -5.42 -12.76 2.66
CA ASP A 83 -5.10 -14.15 2.36
C ASP A 83 -4.58 -14.30 0.92
N ASP A 84 -5.28 -13.70 -0.05
CA ASP A 84 -4.86 -13.70 -1.46
C ASP A 84 -3.48 -13.04 -1.68
N LEU A 85 -3.14 -12.02 -0.89
CA LEU A 85 -1.86 -11.31 -0.98
C LEU A 85 -0.83 -11.78 0.04
N SER A 86 -1.12 -12.82 0.83
CA SER A 86 -0.25 -13.30 1.91
C SER A 86 1.11 -13.77 1.42
N GLU A 87 1.19 -14.24 0.17
CA GLU A 87 2.45 -14.68 -0.46
C GLU A 87 3.34 -13.50 -0.87
N LEU A 88 2.75 -12.38 -1.28
CA LEU A 88 3.46 -11.24 -1.87
C LEU A 88 3.64 -10.06 -0.89
N ALA A 89 2.79 -9.95 0.13
CA ALA A 89 2.75 -8.82 1.04
C ALA A 89 2.76 -9.22 2.52
N VAL A 90 3.15 -8.27 3.35
CA VAL A 90 2.96 -8.30 4.80
C VAL A 90 1.98 -7.21 5.20
N VAL A 91 1.12 -7.52 6.18
CA VAL A 91 0.22 -6.53 6.76
C VAL A 91 1.01 -5.65 7.72
N GLU A 92 1.18 -4.37 7.38
CA GLU A 92 1.77 -3.38 8.30
C GLU A 92 0.72 -2.86 9.29
N SER A 93 -0.49 -2.60 8.81
CA SER A 93 -1.57 -2.09 9.63
C SER A 93 -2.88 -2.74 9.21
N PHE A 94 -3.52 -3.42 10.17
CA PHE A 94 -4.85 -3.98 10.00
C PHE A 94 -5.86 -3.08 10.72
N PRO A 95 -7.01 -2.76 10.10
CA PRO A 95 -8.01 -1.92 10.74
C PRO A 95 -8.69 -2.66 11.89
N SER A 96 -8.25 -2.39 13.11
CA SER A 96 -8.86 -2.91 14.34
C SER A 96 -10.20 -2.22 14.66
N ARG A 97 -10.42 -1.02 14.10
CA ARG A 97 -11.64 -0.20 14.27
C ARG A 97 -11.89 0.62 13.00
N ILE A 98 -13.13 1.08 12.83
CA ILE A 98 -13.48 2.05 11.79
C ILE A 98 -13.00 3.43 12.22
N GLU A 99 -12.18 4.07 11.39
CA GLU A 99 -11.84 5.48 11.56
C GLU A 99 -12.90 6.33 10.83
N GLY A 100 -13.88 6.81 11.61
CA GLY A 100 -15.00 7.60 11.10
C GLY A 100 -15.93 6.76 10.20
N ARG A 101 -15.78 6.89 8.88
CA ARG A 101 -16.58 6.15 7.88
C ARG A 101 -15.75 5.26 6.97
N GLN A 102 -14.49 5.00 7.34
CA GLN A 102 -13.55 4.27 6.52
C GLN A 102 -12.78 3.24 7.35
N MET A 103 -12.51 2.09 6.73
CA MET A 103 -11.51 1.15 7.22
C MET A 103 -10.31 1.25 6.31
N ILE A 104 -9.12 1.34 6.92
CA ILE A 104 -7.87 1.49 6.20
C ILE A 104 -6.98 0.33 6.59
N MET A 105 -6.49 -0.39 5.59
CA MET A 105 -5.49 -1.43 5.72
C MET A 105 -4.26 -1.04 4.91
N VAL A 106 -3.07 -1.25 5.47
CA VAL A 106 -1.81 -0.99 4.77
C VAL A 106 -1.04 -2.29 4.63
N LEU A 107 -0.68 -2.59 3.39
CA LEU A 107 0.16 -3.70 2.98
C LEU A 107 1.51 -3.17 2.53
N ALA A 108 2.58 -3.79 3.01
CA ALA A 108 3.91 -3.61 2.47
C ALA A 108 4.30 -4.84 1.63
N PRO A 109 5.06 -4.65 0.55
CA PRO A 109 5.58 -5.76 -0.22
C PRO A 109 6.55 -6.57 0.63
N LYS A 110 6.47 -7.90 0.56
CA LYS A 110 7.52 -8.76 1.12
C LYS A 110 8.79 -8.46 0.35
N LYS A 111 9.86 -8.09 1.08
CA LYS A 111 11.18 -7.99 0.47
C LYS A 111 11.50 -9.36 -0.15
N LYS A 112 11.72 -9.39 -1.47
CA LYS A 112 12.46 -10.50 -2.08
C LYS A 112 13.81 -10.51 -1.38
N GLN A 113 14.02 -11.53 -0.56
CA GLN A 113 15.26 -11.74 0.18
C GLN A 113 16.40 -12.04 -0.79
#